data_AF-A0A6V8EVB7-F1
#
_entry.id   AF-A0A6V8EVB7-F1
#
_cell.length_a   1.000
_cell.length_b   1.000
_cell.length_c   1.000
_cell.angle_alpha   90.00
_cell.angle_beta   90.00
_cell.angle_gamma   90.00
#
_symmetry.space_group_name_H-M   'P 1'
#
loop_
_entity.id
_entity.type
_entity.pdbx_description
1 polymer ?
#
loop_
_entity_poly.entity_id
_entity_poly.type
_entity_poly.pdbx_seq_one_letter_code
_entity_poly.pdbx_strand_id
1 'polypeptide(L)'
;MAKMWVMFFTSLLLVSAMNFYAVIRDPDLIDIDDIHEYPRETVKVEGVLTSFVVDPYGEQADRIDLQVRELDGHSVVEVRWFVDRDHQVPPVGTVVTVEGEVSEWSGRIWLSSNGYGAIQCKEGDGAGGCTNIEYESLQLVEVAMDPAKWVNSSVRVDGYLSEAIAPDVTYHSLSLMDNPAYGNADHLLYMQVEGRPVEWIESGSHVEVTGWIQYDQRSLRYRLLVQARAVEVLNVGPTVMLDWDLDPQSLTYEVGKLVQIDGIAEAGETSWTLNGPNIGDKICMLPSPSDVENGTNGTSDTWTGRLLWSTDEGTICLDRGHDASVRNPIENSAGVLPLRSVASNPFTYEGGAYTFEGWVTSTISPDYDKGYVGDAATYFDRTTQLRIQLVGEHAEYIETGQSIRFNATVIWSQSEGRVVLEARSWTLGETPYPSQINWGDGYNSWKWEIGNRVSIMGIAVMDDSGGQWVERSGSDERLCLLGDGSETSQQAAVGEPIEWIGRLETTENFVENEMRFCLNVL
;
A
#
# COMPACT_ATOMS: atom_id res chain seq x y z
N MET A 1 59.73 -11.89 -47.08
CA MET A 1 59.66 -11.58 -45.63
C MET A 1 58.89 -10.29 -45.33
N ALA A 2 59.14 -9.15 -46.00
CA ALA A 2 58.44 -7.89 -45.71
C ALA A 2 56.90 -7.95 -45.78
N LYS A 3 56.31 -8.67 -46.77
CA LYS A 3 54.84 -8.81 -46.88
C LYS A 3 54.18 -9.58 -45.73
N MET A 4 54.87 -10.56 -45.12
CA MET A 4 54.33 -11.29 -43.96
C MET A 4 54.34 -10.41 -42.69
N TRP A 5 55.40 -9.63 -42.50
CA TRP A 5 55.49 -8.69 -41.38
C TRP A 5 54.42 -7.61 -41.45
N VAL A 6 54.14 -7.06 -42.65
CA VAL A 6 53.07 -6.08 -42.82
C VAL A 6 51.70 -6.69 -42.47
N MET A 7 51.36 -7.88 -42.97
CA MET A 7 50.09 -8.53 -42.61
C MET A 7 49.96 -8.81 -41.11
N PHE A 8 51.05 -9.26 -40.47
CA PHE A 8 51.07 -9.52 -39.02
C PHE A 8 50.86 -8.25 -38.19
N PHE A 9 51.55 -7.15 -38.54
CA PHE A 9 51.36 -5.87 -37.86
C PHE A 9 49.99 -5.27 -38.11
N THR A 10 49.43 -5.39 -39.32
CA THR A 10 48.06 -4.93 -39.61
C THR A 10 47.03 -5.73 -38.82
N SER A 11 47.19 -7.05 -38.68
CA SER A 11 46.28 -7.85 -37.85
C SER A 11 46.37 -7.51 -36.37
N LEU A 12 47.59 -7.29 -35.84
CA LEU A 12 47.77 -6.86 -34.45
C LEU A 12 47.18 -5.48 -34.19
N LEU A 13 47.36 -4.55 -35.12
CA LEU A 13 46.82 -3.19 -34.99
C LEU A 13 45.29 -3.20 -35.10
N LEU A 14 44.72 -4.04 -35.95
CA LEU A 14 43.26 -4.16 -36.10
C LEU A 14 42.63 -4.81 -34.86
N VAL A 15 43.22 -5.88 -34.32
CA VAL A 15 42.77 -6.48 -33.05
C VAL A 15 42.94 -5.49 -31.89
N SER A 16 44.07 -4.78 -31.82
CA SER A 16 44.30 -3.77 -30.79
C SER A 16 43.33 -2.58 -30.91
N ALA A 17 43.00 -2.15 -32.13
CA ALA A 17 42.04 -1.07 -32.36
C ALA A 17 40.61 -1.53 -32.05
N MET A 18 40.23 -2.78 -32.36
CA MET A 18 38.94 -3.34 -31.97
C MET A 18 38.82 -3.51 -30.45
N ASN A 19 39.87 -3.98 -29.78
CA ASN A 19 39.89 -4.07 -28.32
C ASN A 19 39.86 -2.68 -27.65
N PHE A 20 40.62 -1.71 -28.17
CA PHE A 20 40.59 -0.33 -27.67
C PHE A 20 39.23 0.33 -27.90
N TYR A 21 38.62 0.07 -29.07
CA TYR A 21 37.27 0.52 -29.39
C TYR A 21 36.21 -0.10 -28.47
N ALA A 22 36.37 -1.36 -28.07
CA ALA A 22 35.50 -2.01 -27.11
C ALA A 22 35.65 -1.43 -25.69
N VAL A 23 36.89 -1.16 -25.24
CA VAL A 23 37.15 -0.58 -23.91
C VAL A 23 36.63 0.85 -23.78
N ILE A 24 36.68 1.66 -24.84
CA ILE A 24 36.15 3.04 -24.82
C ILE A 24 34.62 3.08 -24.80
N ARG A 25 33.96 1.99 -25.23
CA ARG A 25 32.50 1.90 -25.31
C ARG A 25 31.88 1.10 -24.19
N ASP A 26 32.68 0.57 -23.27
CA ASP A 26 32.11 -0.15 -22.14
C ASP A 26 31.40 0.87 -21.24
N PRO A 27 30.07 0.73 -21.02
CA PRO A 27 29.33 1.69 -20.23
C PRO A 27 29.84 1.71 -18.79
N ASP A 28 29.84 2.89 -18.19
CA ASP A 28 30.31 3.08 -16.82
C ASP A 28 29.38 2.34 -15.84
N LEU A 29 29.99 1.68 -14.85
CA LEU A 29 29.26 1.09 -13.72
C LEU A 29 28.93 2.21 -12.74
N ILE A 30 27.64 2.41 -12.49
CA ILE A 30 27.12 3.42 -11.57
C ILE A 30 26.29 2.76 -10.46
N ASP A 31 26.14 3.46 -9.34
CA ASP A 31 25.24 3.05 -8.28
C ASP A 31 23.78 3.32 -8.69
N ILE A 32 22.85 2.49 -8.21
CA ILE A 32 21.43 2.58 -8.60
C ILE A 32 20.82 3.92 -8.17
N ASP A 33 21.29 4.48 -7.06
CA ASP A 33 20.90 5.80 -6.55
C ASP A 33 21.18 6.93 -7.55
N ASP A 34 22.28 6.82 -8.29
CA ASP A 34 22.78 7.91 -9.14
C ASP A 34 22.18 7.88 -10.56
N ILE A 35 21.32 6.91 -10.88
CA ILE A 35 20.77 6.73 -12.25
C ILE A 35 20.12 8.01 -12.79
N HIS A 36 19.48 8.79 -11.92
CA HIS A 36 18.83 10.05 -12.28
C HIS A 36 19.80 11.12 -12.83
N GLU A 37 21.11 11.00 -12.58
CA GLU A 37 22.13 11.90 -13.11
C GLU A 37 22.55 11.58 -14.56
N TYR A 38 22.13 10.45 -15.12
CA TYR A 38 22.58 9.94 -16.43
C TYR A 38 21.45 9.80 -17.46
N PRO A 39 20.58 10.81 -17.68
CA PRO A 39 19.44 10.67 -18.57
C PRO A 39 19.87 10.43 -20.02
N ARG A 40 19.29 9.40 -20.67
CA ARG A 40 19.57 8.98 -22.05
C ARG A 40 21.01 8.51 -22.28
N GLU A 41 21.73 8.16 -21.23
CA GLU A 41 23.04 7.52 -21.33
C GLU A 41 22.91 6.00 -21.18
N THR A 42 23.82 5.26 -21.81
CA THR A 42 23.93 3.81 -21.57
C THR A 42 24.84 3.60 -20.38
N VAL A 43 24.34 2.91 -19.37
CA VAL A 43 25.03 2.70 -18.09
C VAL A 43 24.99 1.21 -17.71
N LYS A 44 25.85 0.83 -16.77
CA LYS A 44 25.77 -0.47 -16.09
C LYS A 44 25.42 -0.27 -14.63
N VAL A 45 24.59 -1.16 -14.10
CA VAL A 45 24.30 -1.24 -12.66
C VAL A 45 24.50 -2.68 -12.17
N GLU A 46 25.00 -2.83 -10.95
CA GLU A 46 25.10 -4.13 -10.26
C GLU A 46 24.10 -4.13 -9.09
N GLY A 47 23.31 -5.20 -8.99
CA GLY A 47 22.32 -5.33 -7.93
C GLY A 47 21.77 -6.74 -7.81
N VAL A 48 20.81 -6.93 -6.92
CA VAL A 48 20.12 -8.17 -6.65
C VAL A 48 18.80 -8.18 -7.40
N LEU A 49 18.55 -9.22 -8.18
CA LEU A 49 17.25 -9.41 -8.84
C LEU A 49 16.19 -9.75 -7.78
N THR A 50 15.19 -8.88 -7.59
CA THR A 50 14.14 -9.04 -6.57
C THR A 50 12.83 -9.55 -7.14
N SER A 51 12.46 -9.16 -8.35
CA SER A 51 11.26 -9.66 -9.04
C SER A 51 11.38 -9.55 -10.55
N PHE A 52 10.49 -10.23 -11.27
CA PHE A 52 10.35 -10.05 -12.72
C PHE A 52 8.95 -10.40 -13.21
N VAL A 53 8.55 -9.80 -14.32
CA VAL A 53 7.30 -10.09 -15.04
C VAL A 53 7.60 -10.31 -16.51
N VAL A 54 7.14 -11.44 -17.03
CA VAL A 54 7.19 -11.75 -18.46
C VAL A 54 5.91 -11.27 -19.12
N ASP A 55 6.02 -10.54 -20.24
CA ASP A 55 4.87 -10.00 -20.98
C ASP A 55 3.93 -9.17 -20.06
N PRO A 56 4.42 -8.04 -19.52
CA PRO A 56 3.70 -7.25 -18.50
C PRO A 56 2.31 -6.78 -18.91
N TYR A 57 2.03 -6.65 -20.21
CA TYR A 57 0.73 -6.24 -20.74
C TYR A 57 -0.12 -7.40 -21.26
N GLY A 58 0.40 -8.64 -21.26
CA GLY A 58 -0.29 -9.80 -21.81
C GLY A 58 -0.56 -9.70 -23.32
N GLU A 59 0.21 -8.87 -24.02
CA GLU A 59 0.04 -8.58 -25.45
C GLU A 59 0.91 -9.49 -26.33
N GLN A 60 1.56 -10.49 -25.72
CA GLN A 60 2.57 -11.33 -26.36
C GLN A 60 3.80 -10.53 -26.80
N ALA A 61 4.17 -9.50 -26.04
CA ALA A 61 5.36 -8.71 -26.31
C ALA A 61 6.63 -9.47 -25.93
N ASP A 62 7.67 -9.37 -26.75
CA ASP A 62 9.02 -9.84 -26.42
C ASP A 62 9.69 -8.83 -25.47
N ARG A 63 9.23 -8.86 -24.22
CA ARG A 63 9.64 -7.98 -23.13
C ARG A 63 9.52 -8.70 -21.79
N ILE A 64 10.55 -8.54 -20.97
CA ILE A 64 10.59 -8.98 -19.57
C ILE A 64 10.95 -7.76 -18.73
N ASP A 65 10.11 -7.43 -17.75
CA ASP A 65 10.42 -6.38 -16.78
C ASP A 65 11.05 -7.00 -15.54
N LEU A 66 12.13 -6.41 -15.05
CA LEU A 66 12.89 -6.89 -13.90
C LEU A 66 12.96 -5.77 -12.87
N GLN A 67 12.86 -6.11 -11.59
CA GLN A 67 13.20 -5.21 -10.48
C GLN A 67 14.57 -5.59 -9.95
N VAL A 68 15.49 -4.63 -9.94
CA VAL A 68 16.86 -4.83 -9.45
C VAL A 68 17.10 -3.87 -8.29
N ARG A 69 17.39 -4.45 -7.13
CA ARG A 69 17.71 -3.72 -5.89
C ARG A 69 19.21 -3.60 -5.72
N GLU A 70 19.66 -2.52 -5.11
CA GLU A 70 21.05 -2.37 -4.69
C GLU A 70 21.45 -3.45 -3.66
N LEU A 71 22.71 -3.90 -3.72
CA LEU A 71 23.26 -4.95 -2.85
C LEU A 71 23.24 -4.58 -1.36
N ASP A 72 23.84 -3.44 -1.03
CA ASP A 72 24.03 -2.96 0.33
C ASP A 72 23.11 -1.75 0.66
N GLY A 73 22.16 -1.46 -0.23
CA GLY A 73 21.27 -0.32 -0.12
C GLY A 73 19.79 -0.68 -0.27
N HIS A 74 18.99 0.37 -0.44
CA HIS A 74 17.53 0.31 -0.39
C HIS A 74 16.87 0.89 -1.62
N SER A 75 17.62 1.09 -2.70
CA SER A 75 17.09 1.59 -3.95
C SER A 75 16.88 0.50 -4.95
N VAL A 76 15.88 0.71 -5.81
CA VAL A 76 15.42 -0.23 -6.82
C VAL A 76 15.26 0.48 -8.14
N VAL A 77 15.63 -0.20 -9.22
CA VAL A 77 15.37 0.25 -10.59
C VAL A 77 14.58 -0.79 -11.37
N GLU A 78 13.60 -0.32 -12.14
CA GLU A 78 12.90 -1.12 -13.15
C GLU A 78 13.80 -1.27 -14.39
N VAL A 79 13.94 -2.49 -14.88
CA VAL A 79 14.70 -2.80 -16.09
C VAL A 79 13.75 -3.43 -17.10
N ARG A 80 13.56 -2.77 -18.23
CA ARG A 80 12.78 -3.27 -19.36
C ARG A 80 13.69 -3.98 -20.32
N TRP A 81 13.65 -5.30 -20.30
CA TRP A 81 14.50 -6.14 -21.13
C TRP A 81 13.78 -6.60 -22.39
N PHE A 82 14.22 -6.09 -23.54
CA PHE A 82 13.68 -6.46 -24.85
C PHE A 82 14.36 -7.73 -25.37
N VAL A 83 13.78 -8.86 -25.01
CA VAL A 83 14.24 -10.21 -25.35
C VAL A 83 13.02 -11.13 -25.55
N ASP A 84 13.22 -12.24 -26.25
CA ASP A 84 12.20 -13.28 -26.38
C ASP A 84 11.68 -13.69 -24.99
N ARG A 85 10.36 -13.76 -24.84
CA ARG A 85 9.68 -14.09 -23.57
C ARG A 85 10.01 -15.46 -22.97
N ASP A 86 10.53 -16.39 -23.77
CA ASP A 86 10.96 -17.72 -23.31
C ASP A 86 12.44 -17.75 -22.90
N HIS A 87 13.13 -16.61 -22.96
CA HIS A 87 14.49 -16.49 -22.51
C HIS A 87 14.59 -16.71 -20.99
N GLN A 88 15.68 -17.36 -20.58
CA GLN A 88 15.87 -17.73 -19.19
C GLN A 88 16.29 -16.50 -18.38
N VAL A 89 15.44 -16.10 -17.44
CA VAL A 89 15.75 -15.07 -16.44
C VAL A 89 16.60 -15.69 -15.33
N PRO A 90 17.62 -15.00 -14.80
CA PRO A 90 18.32 -15.42 -13.60
C PRO A 90 17.34 -15.68 -12.44
N PRO A 91 17.64 -16.62 -11.53
CA PRO A 91 16.81 -16.81 -10.33
C PRO A 91 16.71 -15.53 -9.49
N VAL A 92 15.53 -15.28 -8.91
CA VAL A 92 15.35 -14.23 -7.91
C VAL A 92 16.31 -14.47 -6.74
N GLY A 93 16.92 -13.39 -6.23
CA GLY A 93 17.96 -13.44 -5.20
C GLY A 93 19.38 -13.64 -5.72
N THR A 94 19.59 -13.56 -7.03
CA THR A 94 20.93 -13.56 -7.62
C THR A 94 21.46 -12.15 -7.83
N VAL A 95 22.79 -12.00 -7.74
CA VAL A 95 23.49 -10.77 -8.14
C VAL A 95 23.56 -10.72 -9.66
N VAL A 96 23.04 -9.64 -10.24
CA VAL A 96 23.00 -9.36 -11.67
C VAL A 96 23.68 -8.03 -11.99
N THR A 97 24.37 -8.00 -13.13
CA THR A 97 24.82 -6.79 -13.80
C THR A 97 23.89 -6.52 -14.97
N VAL A 98 23.37 -5.31 -15.03
CA VAL A 98 22.43 -4.83 -16.05
C VAL A 98 23.09 -3.75 -16.87
N GLU A 99 23.05 -3.86 -18.19
CA GLU A 99 23.44 -2.83 -19.14
C GLU A 99 22.21 -2.31 -19.90
N GLY A 100 21.93 -1.01 -19.79
CA GLY A 100 20.76 -0.41 -20.44
C GLY A 100 20.87 1.10 -20.62
N GLU A 101 20.02 1.63 -21.50
CA GLU A 101 19.85 3.08 -21.69
C GLU A 101 18.88 3.62 -20.63
N VAL A 102 19.32 4.63 -19.87
CA VAL A 102 18.47 5.32 -18.91
C VAL A 102 17.36 6.06 -19.65
N SER A 103 16.14 5.62 -19.44
CA SER A 103 14.95 6.21 -20.01
C SER A 103 14.13 6.88 -18.92
N GLU A 104 13.70 8.10 -19.18
CA GLU A 104 12.85 8.86 -18.29
C GLU A 104 11.60 9.33 -19.03
N TRP A 105 10.44 9.10 -18.42
CA TRP A 105 9.18 9.64 -18.91
C TRP A 105 8.23 9.91 -17.75
N SER A 106 7.75 11.15 -17.65
CA SER A 106 6.78 11.58 -16.62
C SER A 106 7.26 11.27 -15.20
N GLY A 107 8.53 11.56 -14.89
CA GLY A 107 9.16 11.33 -13.58
C GLY A 107 9.47 9.86 -13.26
N ARG A 108 9.18 8.93 -14.19
CA ARG A 108 9.52 7.51 -14.04
C ARG A 108 10.82 7.24 -14.75
N ILE A 109 11.75 6.64 -14.02
CA ILE A 109 13.07 6.26 -14.53
C ILE A 109 13.12 4.73 -14.61
N TRP A 110 13.60 4.21 -15.74
CA TRP A 110 13.86 2.79 -15.93
C TRP A 110 15.05 2.58 -16.88
N LEU A 111 15.64 1.39 -16.86
CA LEU A 111 16.68 0.99 -17.80
C LEU A 111 16.08 0.25 -18.99
N SER A 112 16.28 0.78 -20.19
CA SER A 112 15.91 0.14 -21.46
C SER A 112 17.07 -0.76 -21.92
N SER A 113 16.94 -2.06 -21.66
CA SER A 113 18.00 -3.04 -21.92
C SER A 113 17.70 -3.83 -23.19
N ASN A 114 18.61 -3.78 -24.16
CA ASN A 114 18.44 -4.43 -25.46
C ASN A 114 19.44 -5.59 -25.65
N GLY A 115 18.92 -6.75 -26.06
CA GLY A 115 19.74 -7.90 -26.45
C GLY A 115 20.01 -8.90 -25.32
N TYR A 116 20.30 -10.14 -25.71
CA TYR A 116 20.42 -11.30 -24.82
C TYR A 116 21.56 -11.24 -23.79
N GLY A 117 22.53 -10.34 -23.97
CA GLY A 117 23.68 -10.20 -23.07
C GLY A 117 23.58 -9.02 -22.12
N ALA A 118 22.46 -8.29 -22.13
CA ALA A 118 22.27 -7.08 -21.34
C ALA A 118 22.14 -7.36 -19.84
N ILE A 119 21.64 -8.55 -19.48
CA ILE A 119 21.50 -9.01 -18.09
C ILE A 119 22.44 -10.19 -17.90
N GLN A 120 23.39 -10.06 -16.98
CA GLN A 120 24.36 -11.11 -16.68
C GLN A 120 24.38 -11.37 -15.19
N CYS A 121 24.16 -12.61 -14.76
CA CYS A 121 24.36 -12.94 -13.36
C CYS A 121 25.86 -13.08 -13.05
N LYS A 122 26.25 -12.68 -11.84
CA LYS A 122 27.62 -12.84 -11.35
C LYS A 122 27.89 -14.32 -11.09
N GLU A 123 28.88 -14.91 -11.75
CA GLU A 123 29.19 -16.33 -11.59
C GLU A 123 29.46 -16.70 -10.12
N GLY A 124 28.87 -17.81 -9.65
CA GLY A 124 29.00 -18.27 -8.27
C GLY A 124 28.50 -19.70 -8.06
N ASP A 125 28.57 -20.18 -6.82
CA ASP A 125 28.20 -21.56 -6.45
C ASP A 125 26.68 -21.75 -6.22
N GLY A 126 25.85 -20.74 -6.50
CA GLY A 126 24.42 -20.74 -6.25
C GLY A 126 23.57 -21.39 -7.36
N ALA A 127 22.25 -21.22 -7.24
CA ALA A 127 21.29 -21.78 -8.20
C ALA A 127 21.56 -21.24 -9.61
N GLY A 128 21.65 -22.13 -10.60
CA GLY A 128 21.95 -21.74 -11.98
C GLY A 128 23.40 -21.29 -12.24
N GLY A 129 24.32 -21.47 -11.28
CA GLY A 129 25.72 -21.01 -11.41
C GLY A 129 25.92 -19.52 -11.14
N CYS A 130 24.92 -18.88 -10.53
CA CYS A 130 24.95 -17.47 -10.16
C CYS A 130 25.28 -17.30 -8.66
N THR A 131 25.79 -16.14 -8.28
CA THR A 131 25.97 -15.76 -6.88
C THR A 131 24.61 -15.44 -6.27
N ASN A 132 24.18 -16.26 -5.32
CA ASN A 132 22.94 -16.06 -4.57
C ASN A 132 23.22 -15.30 -3.27
N ILE A 133 22.25 -14.50 -2.85
CA ILE A 133 22.21 -13.91 -1.51
C ILE A 133 21.12 -14.63 -0.70
N GLU A 134 21.41 -14.93 0.56
CA GLU A 134 20.40 -15.40 1.50
C GLU A 134 19.62 -14.20 2.02
N TYR A 135 18.30 -14.20 1.81
CA TYR A 135 17.43 -13.21 2.41
C TYR A 135 16.99 -13.63 3.82
N GLU A 136 16.94 -12.66 4.73
CA GLU A 136 16.32 -12.84 6.05
C GLU A 136 14.77 -12.77 5.97
N SER A 137 14.24 -12.10 4.93
CA SER A 137 12.81 -12.04 4.54
C SER A 137 12.51 -12.80 3.24
N LEU A 138 11.24 -13.10 3.01
CA LEU A 138 10.75 -13.52 1.69
C LEU A 138 10.58 -12.30 0.78
N GLN A 139 11.01 -12.42 -0.47
CA GLN A 139 10.74 -11.42 -1.49
C GLN A 139 9.26 -11.46 -1.88
N LEU A 140 8.67 -10.30 -2.22
CA LEU A 140 7.26 -10.19 -2.59
C LEU A 140 6.85 -11.17 -3.72
N VAL A 141 7.75 -11.36 -4.69
CA VAL A 141 7.53 -12.28 -5.83
C VAL A 141 7.49 -13.75 -5.40
N GLU A 142 8.24 -14.15 -4.37
CA GLU A 142 8.23 -15.53 -3.86
C GLU A 142 6.90 -15.87 -3.18
N VAL A 143 6.30 -14.87 -2.54
CA VAL A 143 4.93 -14.94 -2.05
C VAL A 143 3.96 -14.98 -3.22
N ALA A 144 4.12 -14.14 -4.24
CA ALA A 144 3.21 -14.03 -5.38
C ALA A 144 3.20 -15.26 -6.30
N MET A 145 4.33 -15.97 -6.43
CA MET A 145 4.47 -17.14 -7.30
C MET A 145 3.66 -18.35 -6.80
N ASP A 146 3.61 -18.57 -5.49
CA ASP A 146 2.81 -19.64 -4.88
C ASP A 146 2.25 -19.20 -3.52
N PRO A 147 1.29 -18.26 -3.51
CA PRO A 147 0.75 -17.71 -2.26
C PRO A 147 0.00 -18.77 -1.45
N ALA A 148 -0.51 -19.82 -2.11
CA ALA A 148 -1.21 -20.93 -1.48
C ALA A 148 -0.31 -21.71 -0.50
N LYS A 149 1.00 -21.81 -0.80
CA LYS A 149 2.01 -22.42 0.07
C LYS A 149 2.11 -21.75 1.43
N TRP A 150 1.85 -20.44 1.48
CA TRP A 150 2.07 -19.60 2.65
C TRP A 150 0.79 -19.30 3.45
N VAL A 151 -0.36 -19.79 2.99
CA VAL A 151 -1.65 -19.55 3.66
C VAL A 151 -1.63 -20.14 5.08
N ASN A 152 -2.04 -19.34 6.06
CA ASN A 152 -2.01 -19.67 7.50
C ASN A 152 -0.60 -19.92 8.05
N SER A 153 0.43 -19.34 7.44
CA SER A 153 1.77 -19.26 8.04
C SER A 153 2.16 -17.81 8.27
N SER A 154 2.92 -17.57 9.34
CA SER A 154 3.58 -16.28 9.56
C SER A 154 4.77 -16.19 8.60
N VAL A 155 4.85 -15.10 7.87
CA VAL A 155 5.92 -14.77 6.93
C VAL A 155 6.49 -13.40 7.25
N ARG A 156 7.78 -13.23 6.99
CA ARG A 156 8.48 -11.93 6.98
C ARG A 156 8.68 -11.56 5.52
N VAL A 157 8.13 -10.43 5.08
CA VAL A 157 8.14 -10.01 3.67
C VAL A 157 8.70 -8.59 3.58
N ASP A 158 9.65 -8.36 2.68
CA ASP A 158 10.16 -7.02 2.39
C ASP A 158 9.46 -6.37 1.19
N GLY A 159 9.35 -5.04 1.23
CA GLY A 159 8.81 -4.23 0.14
C GLY A 159 8.52 -2.78 0.54
N TYR A 160 7.89 -2.04 -0.36
CA TYR A 160 7.60 -0.61 -0.20
C TYR A 160 6.13 -0.35 0.10
N LEU A 161 5.84 0.58 0.99
CA LEU A 161 4.46 0.93 1.33
C LEU A 161 3.78 1.77 0.25
N SER A 162 2.57 1.42 -0.16
CA SER A 162 1.80 2.21 -1.12
C SER A 162 1.19 3.48 -0.50
N GLU A 163 0.83 3.45 0.77
CA GLU A 163 0.25 4.57 1.51
C GLU A 163 0.97 4.72 2.86
N ALA A 164 0.93 5.93 3.42
CA ALA A 164 1.51 6.19 4.74
C ALA A 164 0.68 5.52 5.85
N ILE A 165 1.36 5.09 6.92
CA ILE A 165 0.73 4.54 8.13
C ILE A 165 0.79 5.63 9.21
N ALA A 166 -0.39 6.09 9.62
CA ALA A 166 -0.56 7.15 10.60
C ALA A 166 -0.58 6.59 12.05
N PRO A 167 0.05 7.28 13.02
CA PRO A 167 0.13 6.85 14.43
C PRO A 167 -1.19 7.01 15.21
N ASP A 168 -2.11 7.82 14.72
CA ASP A 168 -3.41 8.09 15.32
C ASP A 168 -4.53 7.15 14.84
N VAL A 169 -4.26 6.34 13.81
CA VAL A 169 -5.22 5.44 13.17
C VAL A 169 -4.94 3.99 13.56
N THR A 170 -5.96 3.28 14.06
CA THR A 170 -5.82 1.88 14.53
C THR A 170 -5.84 0.84 13.42
N TYR A 171 -6.42 1.15 12.26
CA TYR A 171 -6.54 0.21 11.16
C TYR A 171 -6.09 0.85 9.86
N HIS A 172 -5.17 0.20 9.15
CA HIS A 172 -4.75 0.64 7.83
C HIS A 172 -5.00 -0.46 6.81
N SER A 173 -5.36 -0.05 5.60
CA SER A 173 -5.41 -0.96 4.45
C SER A 173 -4.67 -0.33 3.29
N LEU A 174 -3.59 -0.97 2.88
CA LEU A 174 -2.69 -0.49 1.84
C LEU A 174 -2.09 -1.68 1.11
N SER A 175 -1.12 -1.46 0.23
CA SER A 175 -0.40 -2.54 -0.44
C SER A 175 1.09 -2.44 -0.15
N LEU A 176 1.74 -3.59 -0.09
CA LEU A 176 3.19 -3.73 -0.15
C LEU A 176 3.59 -3.92 -1.61
N MET A 177 4.57 -3.16 -2.08
CA MET A 177 5.00 -3.08 -3.48
C MET A 177 6.47 -3.52 -3.61
N ASP A 178 6.88 -3.97 -4.79
CA ASP A 178 8.30 -4.27 -5.08
C ASP A 178 9.10 -3.06 -5.55
N ASN A 179 8.44 -1.93 -5.81
CA ASN A 179 9.05 -0.65 -6.15
C ASN A 179 8.41 0.50 -5.33
N PRO A 180 9.17 1.52 -4.86
CA PRO A 180 8.61 2.67 -4.15
C PRO A 180 7.66 3.53 -5.02
N ALA A 181 7.82 3.50 -6.34
CA ALA A 181 6.93 4.17 -7.27
C ALA A 181 5.85 3.22 -7.77
N TYR A 182 4.58 3.49 -7.44
CA TYR A 182 3.43 2.67 -7.88
C TYR A 182 3.42 2.42 -9.39
N GLY A 183 3.78 3.43 -10.19
CA GLY A 183 3.81 3.32 -11.64
C GLY A 183 4.87 2.38 -12.23
N ASN A 184 5.86 1.99 -11.43
CA ASN A 184 6.94 1.07 -11.76
C ASN A 184 6.85 -0.23 -10.94
N ALA A 185 5.86 -0.35 -10.05
CA ALA A 185 5.65 -1.55 -9.25
C ALA A 185 4.93 -2.60 -10.10
N ASP A 186 5.54 -3.78 -10.17
CA ASP A 186 4.99 -4.91 -10.93
C ASP A 186 4.15 -5.83 -10.04
N HIS A 187 4.49 -5.90 -8.75
CA HIS A 187 3.83 -6.76 -7.78
C HIS A 187 3.26 -5.94 -6.63
N LEU A 188 2.01 -6.24 -6.27
CA LEU A 188 1.34 -5.64 -5.12
C LEU A 188 0.71 -6.73 -4.26
N LEU A 189 1.07 -6.76 -2.98
CA LEU A 189 0.40 -7.57 -1.97
C LEU A 189 -0.45 -6.67 -1.08
N TYR A 190 -1.76 -6.88 -1.12
CA TYR A 190 -2.67 -6.16 -0.25
C TYR A 190 -2.40 -6.50 1.23
N MET A 191 -2.29 -5.47 2.05
CA MET A 191 -1.96 -5.55 3.46
C MET A 191 -3.05 -4.88 4.32
N GLN A 192 -3.36 -5.50 5.45
CA GLN A 192 -4.16 -4.90 6.51
C GLN A 192 -3.33 -4.84 7.77
N VAL A 193 -3.15 -3.62 8.29
CA VAL A 193 -2.36 -3.35 9.49
C VAL A 193 -3.33 -3.04 10.63
N GLU A 194 -3.19 -3.76 11.73
CA GLU A 194 -3.94 -3.57 12.98
C GLU A 194 -3.03 -2.94 14.04
N GLY A 195 -3.57 -2.01 14.83
CA GLY A 195 -2.84 -1.28 15.85
C GLY A 195 -2.23 0.03 15.34
N ARG A 196 -1.55 0.74 16.25
CA ARG A 196 -1.01 2.08 16.01
C ARG A 196 0.52 2.07 16.05
N PRO A 197 1.22 2.59 15.03
CA PRO A 197 2.65 2.84 15.13
C PRO A 197 2.92 4.02 16.08
N VAL A 198 4.17 4.15 16.53
CA VAL A 198 4.57 5.25 17.43
C VAL A 198 4.69 6.57 16.67
N GLU A 199 5.15 6.51 15.43
CA GLU A 199 5.40 7.65 14.55
C GLU A 199 4.80 7.36 13.17
N TRP A 200 4.76 8.38 12.32
CA TRP A 200 4.37 8.23 10.92
C TRP A 200 5.35 7.32 10.18
N ILE A 201 4.82 6.40 9.38
CA ILE A 201 5.60 5.64 8.41
C ILE A 201 5.17 6.12 7.03
N GLU A 202 6.08 6.75 6.29
CA GLU A 202 5.74 7.44 5.05
C GLU A 202 5.47 6.47 3.89
N SER A 203 4.64 6.88 2.93
CA SER A 203 4.47 6.16 1.66
C SER A 203 5.81 6.10 0.92
N GLY A 204 6.07 4.99 0.22
CA GLY A 204 7.35 4.71 -0.41
C GLY A 204 8.47 4.29 0.56
N SER A 205 8.20 4.20 1.87
CA SER A 205 9.18 3.64 2.82
C SER A 205 9.43 2.17 2.50
N HIS A 206 10.70 1.79 2.50
CA HIS A 206 11.11 0.39 2.45
C HIS A 206 10.93 -0.21 3.84
N VAL A 207 10.08 -1.22 3.92
CA VAL A 207 9.71 -1.87 5.17
C VAL A 207 9.91 -3.36 5.08
N GLU A 208 10.14 -3.95 6.24
CA GLU A 208 10.07 -5.37 6.45
C GLU A 208 8.89 -5.67 7.37
N VAL A 209 7.99 -6.52 6.89
CA VAL A 209 6.71 -6.73 7.53
C VAL A 209 6.56 -8.19 7.93
N THR A 210 6.26 -8.43 9.20
CA THR A 210 5.89 -9.76 9.69
C THR A 210 4.38 -9.87 9.79
N GLY A 211 3.80 -10.87 9.14
CA GLY A 211 2.36 -11.03 9.08
C GLY A 211 1.91 -12.39 8.57
N TRP A 212 0.61 -12.58 8.44
CA TRP A 212 -0.01 -13.84 8.03
C TRP A 212 -0.69 -13.70 6.67
N ILE A 213 -0.36 -14.61 5.75
CA ILE A 213 -1.03 -14.65 4.44
C ILE A 213 -2.37 -15.37 4.55
N GLN A 214 -3.42 -14.71 4.07
CA GLN A 214 -4.76 -15.24 3.98
C GLN A 214 -5.34 -15.04 2.58
N TYR A 215 -6.05 -16.04 2.06
CA TYR A 215 -6.89 -15.86 0.88
C TYR A 215 -8.26 -15.29 1.27
N ASP A 216 -8.56 -14.07 0.80
CA ASP A 216 -9.89 -13.46 0.87
C ASP A 216 -10.73 -13.92 -0.32
N GLN A 217 -11.62 -14.89 -0.07
CA GLN A 217 -12.52 -15.44 -1.09
C GLN A 217 -13.52 -14.42 -1.65
N ARG A 218 -13.77 -13.32 -0.95
CA ARG A 218 -14.75 -12.30 -1.35
C ARG A 218 -14.16 -11.32 -2.35
N SER A 219 -12.97 -10.83 -2.02
CA SER A 219 -12.20 -9.95 -2.90
C SER A 219 -11.36 -10.74 -3.90
N LEU A 220 -11.43 -12.07 -3.86
CA LEU A 220 -10.69 -13.02 -4.70
C LEU A 220 -9.19 -12.72 -4.76
N ARG A 221 -8.60 -12.40 -3.60
CA ARG A 221 -7.19 -11.98 -3.49
C ARG A 221 -6.54 -12.50 -2.23
N TYR A 222 -5.22 -12.62 -2.27
CA TYR A 222 -4.42 -12.83 -1.07
C TYR A 222 -4.23 -11.50 -0.34
N ARG A 223 -4.22 -11.56 0.99
CA ARG A 223 -3.97 -10.44 1.89
C ARG A 223 -2.97 -10.82 2.96
N LEU A 224 -2.13 -9.86 3.35
CA LEU A 224 -1.22 -9.96 4.49
C LEU A 224 -1.88 -9.27 5.70
N LEU A 225 -2.11 -10.02 6.78
CA LEU A 225 -2.58 -9.48 8.06
C LEU A 225 -1.39 -9.18 8.95
N VAL A 226 -1.30 -7.96 9.44
CA VAL A 226 -0.08 -7.40 10.05
C VAL A 226 -0.46 -6.62 11.30
N GLN A 227 0.37 -6.69 12.34
CA GLN A 227 0.29 -5.76 13.48
C GLN A 227 1.20 -4.56 13.23
N ALA A 228 0.80 -3.35 13.60
CA ALA A 228 1.57 -2.12 13.34
C ALA A 228 2.99 -2.17 13.94
N ARG A 229 3.16 -2.88 15.07
CA ARG A 229 4.47 -3.10 15.70
C ARG A 229 5.36 -4.11 14.97
N ALA A 230 4.79 -4.88 14.05
CA ALA A 230 5.48 -5.86 13.21
C ALA A 230 5.89 -5.27 11.84
N VAL A 231 5.74 -3.95 11.67
CA VAL A 231 6.28 -3.19 10.53
C VAL A 231 7.59 -2.56 10.97
N GLU A 232 8.70 -3.05 10.43
CA GLU A 232 10.05 -2.53 10.66
C GLU A 232 10.45 -1.64 9.48
N VAL A 233 10.82 -0.39 9.75
CA VAL A 233 11.22 0.56 8.68
C VAL A 233 12.71 0.40 8.44
N LEU A 234 13.07 -0.12 7.26
CA LEU A 234 14.46 -0.28 6.83
C LEU A 234 14.99 1.02 6.24
N ASN A 235 14.18 1.68 5.42
CA ASN A 235 14.47 3.01 4.88
C ASN A 235 13.20 3.86 4.84
N VAL A 236 13.32 5.11 5.26
CA VAL A 236 12.20 6.06 5.23
C VAL A 236 11.96 6.50 3.79
N GLY A 237 10.68 6.55 3.39
CA GLY A 237 10.28 7.00 2.06
C GLY A 237 10.82 8.41 1.78
N PRO A 238 11.43 8.65 0.60
CA PRO A 238 11.97 9.96 0.27
C PRO A 238 10.84 10.99 0.14
N THR A 239 11.15 12.24 0.48
CA THR A 239 10.27 13.36 0.10
C THR A 239 10.43 13.62 -1.39
N VAL A 240 9.33 13.56 -2.14
CA VAL A 240 9.38 13.72 -3.60
C VAL A 240 9.37 15.20 -3.96
N MET A 241 10.40 15.69 -4.65
CA MET A 241 10.42 17.04 -5.19
C MET A 241 9.61 17.07 -6.50
N LEU A 242 8.50 17.80 -6.51
CA LEU A 242 7.65 17.96 -7.69
C LEU A 242 8.22 19.04 -8.59
N ASP A 243 8.23 18.75 -9.89
CA ASP A 243 8.49 19.73 -10.93
C ASP A 243 7.15 20.24 -11.51
N TRP A 244 7.09 21.51 -11.89
CA TRP A 244 5.94 22.09 -12.58
C TRP A 244 5.77 21.57 -14.01
N ASP A 245 6.82 20.98 -14.58
CA ASP A 245 6.74 20.32 -15.89
C ASP A 245 5.95 18.98 -15.84
N LEU A 246 5.48 18.55 -14.67
CA LEU A 246 4.67 17.34 -14.49
C LEU A 246 3.24 17.49 -15.05
N ASP A 247 2.76 16.45 -15.74
CA ASP A 247 1.37 16.36 -16.17
C ASP A 247 0.45 16.27 -14.92
N PRO A 248 -0.65 17.04 -14.82
CA PRO A 248 -1.64 16.87 -13.75
C PRO A 248 -2.10 15.42 -13.52
N GLN A 249 -2.10 14.58 -14.55
CA GLN A 249 -2.41 13.15 -14.43
C GLN A 249 -1.28 12.31 -13.80
N SER A 250 -0.04 12.81 -13.74
CA SER A 250 1.05 12.14 -13.03
C SER A 250 1.06 12.42 -11.53
N LEU A 251 0.50 13.56 -11.10
CA LEU A 251 0.37 13.90 -9.69
C LEU A 251 -0.51 12.91 -8.91
N THR A 252 -1.42 12.20 -9.60
CA THR A 252 -2.26 11.15 -8.97
C THR A 252 -1.44 9.97 -8.44
N TYR A 253 -0.26 9.70 -9.02
CA TYR A 253 0.65 8.64 -8.56
C TYR A 253 1.42 9.02 -7.30
N GLU A 254 1.50 10.32 -7.01
CA GLU A 254 2.21 10.88 -5.86
C GLU A 254 1.24 11.19 -4.69
N VAL A 255 -0.06 10.93 -4.87
CA VAL A 255 -1.08 11.07 -3.81
C VAL A 255 -0.75 10.17 -2.62
N GLY A 256 -0.79 10.75 -1.43
CA GLY A 256 -0.45 10.10 -0.16
C GLY A 256 1.02 10.22 0.22
N LYS A 257 1.91 10.63 -0.69
CA LYS A 257 3.33 10.86 -0.39
C LYS A 257 3.58 12.26 0.17
N LEU A 258 4.66 12.37 0.94
CA LEU A 258 5.22 13.64 1.34
C LEU A 258 6.00 14.23 0.15
N VAL A 259 5.66 15.46 -0.23
CA VAL A 259 6.23 16.13 -1.39
C VAL A 259 6.77 17.51 -1.04
N GLN A 260 7.65 18.03 -1.89
CA GLN A 260 8.13 19.40 -1.90
C GLN A 260 7.89 20.04 -3.27
N ILE A 261 7.42 21.27 -3.31
CA ILE A 261 7.24 22.03 -4.55
C ILE A 261 7.60 23.49 -4.35
N ASP A 262 8.40 24.06 -5.24
CA ASP A 262 8.74 25.48 -5.22
C ASP A 262 7.58 26.29 -5.80
N GLY A 263 7.13 27.35 -5.14
CA GLY A 263 6.04 28.13 -5.71
C GLY A 263 5.66 29.37 -4.91
N ILE A 264 4.75 30.14 -5.48
CA ILE A 264 4.17 31.32 -4.82
C ILE A 264 2.79 30.94 -4.30
N ALA A 265 2.62 30.95 -2.98
CA ALA A 265 1.31 30.74 -2.36
C ALA A 265 0.45 31.99 -2.54
N GLU A 266 -0.72 31.84 -3.15
CA GLU A 266 -1.71 32.90 -3.30
C GLU A 266 -3.02 32.50 -2.65
N ALA A 267 -3.51 33.34 -1.75
CA ALA A 267 -4.83 33.19 -1.16
C ALA A 267 -5.89 33.75 -2.14
N GLY A 268 -6.74 32.86 -2.67
CA GLY A 268 -7.91 33.23 -3.45
C GLY A 268 -9.13 33.58 -2.59
N GLU A 269 -10.27 33.84 -3.25
CA GLU A 269 -11.53 34.15 -2.55
C GLU A 269 -12.14 32.93 -1.83
N THR A 270 -11.91 31.72 -2.36
CA THR A 270 -12.47 30.47 -1.84
C THR A 270 -11.40 29.43 -1.50
N SER A 271 -10.21 29.50 -2.09
CA SER A 271 -9.16 28.51 -1.91
C SER A 271 -7.76 29.07 -2.13
N TRP A 272 -6.76 28.39 -1.58
CA TRP A 272 -5.36 28.74 -1.76
C TRP A 272 -4.77 27.98 -2.94
N THR A 273 -3.94 28.66 -3.71
CA THR A 273 -3.25 28.06 -4.85
C THR A 273 -1.76 28.32 -4.76
N LEU A 274 -0.96 27.32 -5.06
CA LEU A 274 0.44 27.47 -5.36
C LEU A 274 0.59 27.66 -6.86
N ASN A 275 1.23 28.76 -7.25
CA ASN A 275 1.52 29.06 -8.65
C ASN A 275 3.00 28.80 -8.96
N GLY A 276 3.23 28.11 -10.08
CA GLY A 276 4.53 27.85 -10.64
C GLY A 276 5.06 28.99 -11.53
N PRO A 277 6.24 28.79 -12.13
CA PRO A 277 6.91 29.81 -12.94
C PRO A 277 6.23 30.06 -14.30
N ASN A 278 5.51 29.09 -14.87
CA ASN A 278 4.82 29.28 -16.15
C ASN A 278 3.33 29.61 -16.00
N ILE A 279 2.76 30.17 -17.06
CA ILE A 279 1.34 30.52 -17.12
C ILE A 279 0.51 29.24 -17.21
N GLY A 280 -0.22 28.93 -16.14
CA GLY A 280 -1.09 27.75 -16.06
C GLY A 280 -0.65 26.74 -15.00
N ASP A 281 0.60 26.85 -14.53
CA ASP A 281 1.17 26.00 -13.49
C ASP A 281 0.52 26.34 -12.14
N LYS A 282 -0.47 25.55 -11.75
CA LYS A 282 -1.21 25.75 -10.51
C LYS A 282 -1.52 24.42 -9.85
N ILE A 283 -1.17 24.31 -8.58
CA ILE A 283 -1.66 23.25 -7.71
C ILE A 283 -2.47 23.87 -6.59
N CYS A 284 -3.54 23.21 -6.17
CA CYS A 284 -4.27 23.65 -5.01
C CYS A 284 -3.40 23.47 -3.74
N MET A 285 -3.59 24.34 -2.75
CA MET A 285 -2.92 24.26 -1.46
C MET A 285 -3.97 24.28 -0.36
N LEU A 286 -3.88 23.37 0.60
CA LEU A 286 -4.65 23.41 1.82
C LEU A 286 -3.72 23.92 2.94
N PRO A 287 -3.81 25.20 3.32
CA PRO A 287 -2.88 25.81 4.26
C PRO A 287 -3.12 25.28 5.67
N SER A 288 -2.05 25.14 6.44
CA SER A 288 -2.12 24.89 7.87
C SER A 288 -2.57 26.14 8.63
N PRO A 289 -3.03 26.01 9.89
CA PRO A 289 -3.36 27.17 10.73
C PRO A 289 -2.19 28.17 10.86
N SER A 290 -0.96 27.69 10.90
CA SER A 290 0.23 28.53 11.01
C SER A 290 0.55 29.26 9.70
N ASP A 291 0.27 28.67 8.54
CA ASP A 291 0.41 29.34 7.24
C ASP A 291 -0.52 30.58 7.17
N VAL A 292 -1.76 30.43 7.63
CA VAL A 292 -2.75 31.53 7.68
C VAL A 292 -2.34 32.60 8.69
N GLU A 293 -1.92 32.22 9.89
CA GLU A 293 -1.49 33.16 10.95
C GLU A 293 -0.25 33.96 10.57
N ASN A 294 0.70 33.33 9.86
CA ASN A 294 1.94 33.96 9.44
C ASN A 294 1.79 34.87 8.20
N GLY A 295 0.61 34.90 7.57
CA GLY A 295 0.37 35.76 6.40
C GLY A 295 1.19 35.35 5.18
N THR A 296 1.28 34.05 4.91
CA THR A 296 2.00 33.43 3.77
C THR A 296 1.42 33.72 2.38
N ASN A 297 0.50 34.68 2.27
CA ASN A 297 -0.03 35.09 0.97
C ASN A 297 0.99 35.93 0.21
N GLY A 298 1.30 35.53 -1.03
CA GLY A 298 2.29 36.16 -1.90
C GLY A 298 3.74 35.79 -1.58
N THR A 299 3.99 34.83 -0.68
CA THR A 299 5.35 34.34 -0.41
C THR A 299 5.77 33.27 -1.41
N SER A 300 6.98 33.43 -1.95
CA SER A 300 7.68 32.41 -2.72
C SER A 300 8.54 31.60 -1.76
N ASP A 301 8.34 30.29 -1.72
CA ASP A 301 9.12 29.37 -0.87
C ASP A 301 9.06 27.95 -1.44
N THR A 302 9.83 27.04 -0.83
CA THR A 302 9.71 25.59 -1.04
C THR A 302 8.66 25.03 -0.09
N TRP A 303 7.51 24.63 -0.64
CA TRP A 303 6.37 24.17 0.14
C TRP A 303 6.43 22.66 0.33
N THR A 304 6.55 22.22 1.58
CA THR A 304 6.47 20.79 1.94
C THR A 304 5.04 20.45 2.39
N GLY A 305 4.48 19.33 1.92
CA GLY A 305 3.15 18.88 2.33
C GLY A 305 2.84 17.49 1.79
N ARG A 306 1.68 16.93 2.14
CA ARG A 306 1.22 15.65 1.60
C ARG A 306 0.30 15.92 0.41
N LEU A 307 0.53 15.26 -0.72
CA LEU A 307 -0.46 15.35 -1.81
C LEU A 307 -1.70 14.56 -1.42
N LEU A 308 -2.85 15.21 -1.55
CA LEU A 308 -4.15 14.56 -1.42
C LEU A 308 -5.08 15.02 -2.53
N TRP A 309 -6.06 14.19 -2.85
CA TRP A 309 -7.17 14.61 -3.68
C TRP A 309 -8.15 15.42 -2.81
N SER A 310 -8.24 16.74 -3.03
CA SER A 310 -9.19 17.58 -2.31
C SER A 310 -10.51 17.61 -3.04
N THR A 311 -11.54 17.20 -2.32
CA THR A 311 -12.88 17.14 -2.88
C THR A 311 -13.64 18.46 -2.78
N ASP A 312 -13.18 19.43 -2.00
CA ASP A 312 -13.74 20.79 -1.98
C ASP A 312 -13.30 21.58 -3.21
N GLU A 313 -12.07 21.33 -3.67
CA GLU A 313 -11.49 21.96 -4.85
C GLU A 313 -11.65 21.12 -6.13
N GLY A 314 -12.02 19.84 -5.99
CA GLY A 314 -12.19 18.91 -7.11
C GLY A 314 -10.88 18.64 -7.87
N THR A 315 -9.75 18.70 -7.17
CA THR A 315 -8.40 18.59 -7.76
C THR A 315 -7.39 18.11 -6.71
N ILE A 316 -6.17 17.78 -7.14
CA ILE A 316 -5.08 17.44 -6.24
C ILE A 316 -4.59 18.70 -5.54
N CYS A 317 -4.48 18.62 -4.21
CA CYS A 317 -3.98 19.68 -3.37
C CYS A 317 -2.75 19.24 -2.57
N LEU A 318 -1.87 20.19 -2.30
CA LEU A 318 -0.83 20.08 -1.30
C LEU A 318 -1.43 20.37 0.08
N ASP A 319 -1.61 19.34 0.89
CA ASP A 319 -2.04 19.47 2.28
C ASP A 319 -0.87 19.72 3.22
N ARG A 320 -0.97 20.81 3.98
CA ARG A 320 0.05 21.23 4.94
C ARG A 320 -0.36 21.00 6.40
N GLY A 321 -1.43 20.26 6.64
CA GLY A 321 -2.03 20.05 7.97
C GLY A 321 -3.35 20.78 8.09
N HIS A 322 -4.18 20.69 7.06
CA HIS A 322 -5.49 21.30 6.98
C HIS A 322 -6.52 20.56 7.85
N ASP A 323 -7.33 21.32 8.58
CA ASP A 323 -8.45 20.82 9.36
C ASP A 323 -9.70 20.74 8.46
N ALA A 324 -10.11 19.51 8.10
CA ALA A 324 -11.22 19.20 7.20
C ALA A 324 -12.61 19.64 7.70
N SER A 325 -12.70 20.32 8.84
CA SER A 325 -13.95 20.84 9.40
C SER A 325 -14.54 22.05 8.63
N VAL A 326 -13.83 22.62 7.65
CA VAL A 326 -14.26 23.82 6.89
C VAL A 326 -14.99 23.44 5.60
N ARG A 327 -16.33 23.52 5.66
CA ARG A 327 -17.31 23.06 4.65
C ARG A 327 -17.44 23.94 3.39
N ASN A 328 -17.56 23.31 2.21
CA ASN A 328 -18.37 23.81 1.09
C ASN A 328 -19.63 22.93 0.85
N PRO A 329 -20.81 23.51 0.54
CA PRO A 329 -22.05 22.76 0.37
C PRO A 329 -22.17 22.12 -1.02
N ILE A 330 -22.62 20.86 -1.09
CA ILE A 330 -22.91 20.13 -2.34
C ILE A 330 -24.41 20.11 -2.63
N GLU A 331 -24.78 20.33 -3.89
CA GLU A 331 -26.14 20.16 -4.40
C GLU A 331 -26.55 18.68 -4.47
N ASN A 332 -27.69 18.36 -3.86
CA ASN A 332 -28.24 17.00 -3.81
C ASN A 332 -28.88 16.58 -5.15
N SER A 333 -28.53 15.39 -5.64
CA SER A 333 -29.38 14.67 -6.61
C SER A 333 -30.64 14.12 -5.92
N ALA A 334 -31.80 14.13 -6.60
CA ALA A 334 -33.09 13.80 -5.98
C ALA A 334 -33.41 12.29 -5.86
N GLY A 335 -32.50 11.39 -6.25
CA GLY A 335 -32.76 9.93 -6.31
C GLY A 335 -31.60 9.07 -5.81
N VAL A 336 -31.92 7.88 -5.30
CA VAL A 336 -30.93 6.88 -4.86
C VAL A 336 -30.36 6.17 -6.08
N LEU A 337 -29.04 6.24 -6.27
CA LEU A 337 -28.30 5.51 -7.29
C LEU A 337 -27.92 4.12 -6.74
N PRO A 338 -28.28 3.01 -7.43
CA PRO A 338 -27.85 1.68 -7.00
C PRO A 338 -26.33 1.50 -7.10
N LEU A 339 -25.71 0.88 -6.08
CA LEU A 339 -24.26 0.60 -6.07
C LEU A 339 -23.80 -0.16 -7.32
N ARG A 340 -24.63 -1.08 -7.84
CA ARG A 340 -24.33 -1.87 -9.04
C ARG A 340 -24.10 -1.02 -10.28
N SER A 341 -24.81 0.10 -10.41
CA SER A 341 -24.68 0.99 -11.57
C SER A 341 -23.25 1.53 -11.66
N VAL A 342 -22.72 2.01 -10.53
CA VAL A 342 -21.35 2.49 -10.41
C VAL A 342 -20.34 1.36 -10.58
N ALA A 343 -20.54 0.22 -9.91
CA ALA A 343 -19.63 -0.92 -10.01
C ALA A 343 -19.48 -1.44 -11.45
N SER A 344 -20.55 -1.38 -12.26
CA SER A 344 -20.54 -1.87 -13.63
C SER A 344 -19.92 -0.92 -14.65
N ASN A 345 -19.94 0.39 -14.39
CA ASN A 345 -19.41 1.41 -15.30
C ASN A 345 -19.03 2.69 -14.53
N PRO A 346 -17.91 2.67 -13.80
CA PRO A 346 -17.58 3.74 -12.87
C PRO A 346 -17.26 5.08 -13.56
N PHE A 347 -16.59 5.04 -14.72
CA PHE A 347 -16.18 6.24 -15.47
C PHE A 347 -17.37 7.07 -15.99
N THR A 348 -18.58 6.51 -16.01
CA THR A 348 -19.80 7.29 -16.35
C THR A 348 -20.25 8.16 -15.18
N TYR A 349 -19.93 7.77 -13.95
CA TYR A 349 -20.37 8.41 -12.72
C TYR A 349 -19.25 9.15 -11.99
N GLU A 350 -18.01 8.94 -12.41
CA GLU A 350 -16.81 9.59 -11.86
C GLU A 350 -16.96 11.11 -11.82
N GLY A 351 -16.56 11.71 -10.70
CA GLY A 351 -16.67 13.14 -10.42
C GLY A 351 -18.10 13.60 -10.08
N GLY A 352 -19.11 12.74 -10.23
CA GLY A 352 -20.49 13.05 -9.88
C GLY A 352 -20.83 12.75 -8.41
N ALA A 353 -21.70 13.59 -7.83
CA ALA A 353 -22.25 13.39 -6.49
C ALA A 353 -23.66 12.76 -6.56
N TYR A 354 -23.84 11.63 -5.86
CA TYR A 354 -25.08 10.86 -5.85
C TYR A 354 -25.45 10.41 -4.45
N THR A 355 -26.74 10.14 -4.24
CA THR A 355 -27.22 9.49 -3.02
C THR A 355 -27.19 7.98 -3.19
N PHE A 356 -26.65 7.28 -2.20
CA PHE A 356 -26.57 5.83 -2.14
C PHE A 356 -27.26 5.30 -0.89
N GLU A 357 -27.68 4.04 -0.95
CA GLU A 357 -28.17 3.27 0.19
C GLU A 357 -27.52 1.89 0.16
N GLY A 358 -27.24 1.35 1.35
CA GLY A 358 -26.68 0.01 1.48
C GLY A 358 -26.45 -0.37 2.94
N TRP A 359 -25.58 -1.34 3.13
CA TRP A 359 -25.19 -1.84 4.45
C TRP A 359 -23.67 -1.87 4.58
N VAL A 360 -23.17 -1.40 5.71
CA VAL A 360 -21.75 -1.44 6.03
C VAL A 360 -21.31 -2.89 6.16
N THR A 361 -20.21 -3.27 5.51
CA THR A 361 -19.84 -4.68 5.38
C THR A 361 -18.69 -5.13 6.28
N SER A 362 -18.07 -4.17 6.96
CA SER A 362 -17.04 -4.32 7.98
C SER A 362 -17.14 -3.12 8.90
N THR A 363 -16.96 -3.30 10.20
CA THR A 363 -17.07 -2.20 11.15
C THR A 363 -16.10 -1.08 10.79
N ILE A 364 -16.58 0.16 10.81
CA ILE A 364 -15.80 1.39 10.58
C ILE A 364 -15.60 2.03 11.95
N SER A 365 -14.34 2.18 12.36
CA SER A 365 -13.99 2.73 13.67
C SER A 365 -14.00 4.27 13.65
N PRO A 366 -14.28 4.94 14.79
CA PRO A 366 -14.28 6.41 14.89
C PRO A 366 -13.01 7.11 14.42
N ASP A 367 -11.90 6.37 14.38
CA ASP A 367 -10.56 6.82 14.01
C ASP A 367 -10.11 6.30 12.64
N TYR A 368 -11.01 5.68 11.87
CA TYR A 368 -10.72 5.21 10.51
C TYR A 368 -11.91 5.40 9.59
N ASP A 369 -11.82 6.41 8.72
CA ASP A 369 -12.96 6.84 7.91
C ASP A 369 -13.22 5.95 6.67
N LYS A 370 -12.40 4.94 6.41
CA LYS A 370 -12.59 4.08 5.23
C LYS A 370 -13.27 2.75 5.59
N GLY A 371 -14.15 2.29 4.72
CA GLY A 371 -14.89 1.04 4.92
C GLY A 371 -15.41 0.48 3.61
N TYR A 372 -16.43 -0.37 3.71
CA TYR A 372 -17.12 -0.88 2.52
C TYR A 372 -18.62 -0.89 2.74
N VAL A 373 -19.35 -0.58 1.68
CA VAL A 373 -20.80 -0.64 1.63
C VAL A 373 -21.26 -1.64 0.58
N GLY A 374 -22.24 -2.45 0.95
CA GLY A 374 -22.84 -3.49 0.13
C GLY A 374 -24.31 -3.23 -0.17
N ASP A 375 -24.81 -3.87 -1.22
CA ASP A 375 -26.23 -3.83 -1.61
C ASP A 375 -27.13 -4.78 -0.79
N ALA A 376 -26.57 -5.51 0.17
CA ALA A 376 -27.29 -6.29 1.17
C ALA A 376 -26.53 -6.36 2.50
N ALA A 377 -27.28 -6.61 3.59
CA ALA A 377 -26.76 -6.68 4.95
C ALA A 377 -25.83 -7.88 5.19
N THR A 378 -26.20 -9.05 4.65
CA THR A 378 -25.47 -10.29 4.90
C THR A 378 -24.47 -10.59 3.80
N TYR A 379 -23.53 -11.49 4.09
CA TYR A 379 -22.55 -11.92 3.09
C TYR A 379 -23.18 -12.61 1.88
N PHE A 380 -24.16 -13.49 2.11
CA PHE A 380 -24.72 -14.36 1.08
C PHE A 380 -25.73 -13.66 0.17
N ASP A 381 -26.37 -12.59 0.64
CA ASP A 381 -27.39 -11.86 -0.13
C ASP A 381 -26.79 -10.72 -0.95
N ARG A 382 -25.51 -10.41 -0.75
CA ARG A 382 -24.83 -9.25 -1.36
C ARG A 382 -24.27 -9.59 -2.73
N THR A 383 -24.55 -8.75 -3.72
CA THR A 383 -24.06 -8.91 -5.10
C THR A 383 -23.08 -7.83 -5.52
N THR A 384 -23.12 -6.66 -4.85
CA THR A 384 -22.25 -5.52 -5.13
C THR A 384 -21.67 -4.97 -3.84
N GLN A 385 -20.40 -4.62 -3.87
CA GLN A 385 -19.71 -3.93 -2.80
C GLN A 385 -18.83 -2.84 -3.39
N LEU A 386 -18.85 -1.67 -2.79
CA LEU A 386 -17.97 -0.56 -3.14
C LEU A 386 -17.23 -0.05 -1.90
N ARG A 387 -16.03 0.47 -2.12
CA ARG A 387 -15.27 1.16 -1.08
C ARG A 387 -16.01 2.44 -0.72
N ILE A 388 -16.16 2.72 0.57
CA ILE A 388 -16.68 3.99 1.07
C ILE A 388 -15.58 4.68 1.88
N GLN A 389 -15.46 5.98 1.73
CA GLN A 389 -14.63 6.84 2.57
C GLN A 389 -15.53 7.92 3.15
N LEU A 390 -15.68 7.95 4.46
CA LEU A 390 -16.41 8.97 5.18
C LEU A 390 -15.56 10.24 5.23
N VAL A 391 -16.20 11.39 5.11
CA VAL A 391 -15.53 12.69 5.20
C VAL A 391 -16.15 13.46 6.35
N GLY A 392 -15.33 13.72 7.36
CA GLY A 392 -15.71 14.36 8.61
C GLY A 392 -15.74 13.38 9.77
N GLU A 393 -15.53 13.89 10.99
CA GLU A 393 -15.44 13.09 12.20
C GLU A 393 -16.75 12.34 12.51
N HIS A 394 -16.62 11.10 12.97
CA HIS A 394 -17.71 10.33 13.56
C HIS A 394 -17.30 9.77 14.92
N ALA A 395 -18.07 10.08 15.96
CA ALA A 395 -17.73 9.71 17.33
C ALA A 395 -18.03 8.23 17.67
N GLU A 396 -18.87 7.57 16.88
CA GLU A 396 -19.36 6.22 17.15
C GLU A 396 -18.91 5.23 16.07
N TYR A 397 -18.68 3.99 16.47
CA TYR A 397 -18.45 2.90 15.52
C TYR A 397 -19.67 2.70 14.62
N ILE A 398 -19.42 2.49 13.34
CA ILE A 398 -20.46 2.11 12.39
C ILE A 398 -20.33 0.60 12.16
N GLU A 399 -21.31 -0.15 12.63
CA GLU A 399 -21.15 -1.60 12.81
C GLU A 399 -21.42 -2.39 11.52
N THR A 400 -20.75 -3.54 11.39
CA THR A 400 -21.03 -4.51 10.32
C THR A 400 -22.53 -4.85 10.27
N GLY A 401 -23.12 -4.76 9.08
CA GLY A 401 -24.54 -5.01 8.84
C GLY A 401 -25.45 -3.82 9.12
N GLN A 402 -24.92 -2.67 9.58
CA GLN A 402 -25.71 -1.47 9.82
C GLN A 402 -26.12 -0.83 8.49
N SER A 403 -27.40 -0.49 8.33
CA SER A 403 -27.84 0.21 7.14
C SER A 403 -27.33 1.65 7.14
N ILE A 404 -26.94 2.12 5.97
CA ILE A 404 -26.41 3.46 5.75
C ILE A 404 -27.03 4.05 4.48
N ARG A 405 -27.51 5.28 4.60
CA ARG A 405 -27.91 6.13 3.47
C ARG A 405 -26.98 7.33 3.45
N PHE A 406 -26.34 7.60 2.33
CA PHE A 406 -25.28 8.60 2.28
C PHE A 406 -25.22 9.30 0.93
N ASN A 407 -24.74 10.54 0.94
CA ASN A 407 -24.39 11.28 -0.27
C ASN A 407 -22.90 11.15 -0.50
N ALA A 408 -22.51 10.60 -1.64
CA ALA A 408 -21.12 10.43 -1.99
C ALA A 408 -20.77 10.88 -3.40
N THR A 409 -19.54 11.36 -3.54
CA THR A 409 -18.89 11.55 -4.83
C THR A 409 -18.26 10.23 -5.27
N VAL A 410 -18.45 9.85 -6.53
CA VAL A 410 -17.80 8.67 -7.12
C VAL A 410 -16.41 9.05 -7.61
N ILE A 411 -15.38 8.38 -7.12
CA ILE A 411 -13.98 8.65 -7.45
C ILE A 411 -13.34 7.36 -7.94
N TRP A 412 -12.51 7.43 -8.97
CA TRP A 412 -11.55 6.37 -9.29
C TRP A 412 -10.25 6.62 -8.53
N SER A 413 -10.01 5.86 -7.46
CA SER A 413 -8.74 5.92 -6.73
C SER A 413 -7.69 5.12 -7.50
N GLN A 414 -6.67 5.81 -8.00
CA GLN A 414 -5.52 5.18 -8.65
C GLN A 414 -4.61 4.50 -7.62
N SER A 415 -4.41 5.07 -6.43
CA SER A 415 -3.61 4.45 -5.36
C SER A 415 -4.20 3.11 -4.88
N GLU A 416 -5.53 3.02 -4.85
CA GLU A 416 -6.24 1.79 -4.48
C GLU A 416 -6.66 0.94 -5.69
N GLY A 417 -6.40 1.42 -6.92
CA GLY A 417 -6.79 0.77 -8.18
C GLY A 417 -8.29 0.45 -8.30
N ARG A 418 -9.16 1.27 -7.69
CA ARG A 418 -10.61 0.97 -7.57
C ARG A 418 -11.48 2.19 -7.37
N VAL A 419 -12.79 1.98 -7.51
CA VAL A 419 -13.81 2.98 -7.21
C VAL A 419 -13.96 3.18 -5.71
N VAL A 420 -13.96 4.44 -5.28
CA VAL A 420 -14.23 4.90 -3.92
C VAL A 420 -15.44 5.82 -3.92
N LEU A 421 -16.37 5.57 -3.01
CA LEU A 421 -17.52 6.43 -2.73
C LEU A 421 -17.16 7.33 -1.56
N GLU A 422 -16.87 8.60 -1.83
CA GLU A 422 -16.53 9.55 -0.78
C GLU A 422 -17.80 10.18 -0.19
N ALA A 423 -18.22 9.70 0.97
CA ALA A 423 -19.45 10.06 1.65
C ALA A 423 -19.25 11.23 2.62
N ARG A 424 -19.90 12.37 2.36
CA ARG A 424 -19.79 13.61 3.17
C ARG A 424 -20.97 13.84 4.12
N SER A 425 -22.06 13.12 3.90
CA SER A 425 -23.19 13.12 4.82
C SER A 425 -23.85 11.75 4.76
N TRP A 426 -24.15 11.20 5.93
CA TRP A 426 -24.83 9.92 6.04
C TRP A 426 -25.82 9.90 7.19
N THR A 427 -26.78 9.00 7.07
CA THR A 427 -27.73 8.64 8.12
C THR A 427 -27.64 7.13 8.32
N LEU A 428 -27.43 6.72 9.56
CA LEU A 428 -27.34 5.32 9.95
C LEU A 428 -28.72 4.81 10.36
N GLY A 429 -28.99 3.54 10.06
CA GLY A 429 -30.12 2.82 10.65
C GLY A 429 -29.79 2.28 12.04
N GLU A 430 -30.67 1.41 12.54
CA GLU A 430 -30.50 0.77 13.85
C GLU A 430 -29.20 -0.06 13.88
N THR A 431 -28.47 0.05 14.99
CA THR A 431 -27.26 -0.74 15.24
C THR A 431 -27.62 -2.23 15.31
N PRO A 432 -27.01 -3.10 14.49
CA PRO A 432 -27.27 -4.53 14.53
C PRO A 432 -26.93 -5.16 15.88
N TYR A 433 -27.59 -6.28 16.19
CA TYR A 433 -27.20 -7.11 17.33
C TYR A 433 -25.82 -7.76 17.06
N PRO A 434 -24.93 -7.90 18.07
CA PRO A 434 -23.63 -8.54 17.91
C PRO A 434 -23.70 -9.94 17.29
N SER A 435 -22.70 -10.32 16.50
CA SER A 435 -22.60 -11.66 15.93
C SER A 435 -22.24 -12.66 17.03
N GLN A 436 -23.05 -13.70 17.20
CA GLN A 436 -22.77 -14.74 18.18
C GLN A 436 -21.67 -15.67 17.65
N ILE A 437 -20.54 -15.73 18.35
CA ILE A 437 -19.48 -16.71 18.11
C ILE A 437 -19.69 -17.92 19.04
N ASN A 438 -19.39 -19.13 18.55
CA ASN A 438 -19.60 -20.36 19.32
C ASN A 438 -18.28 -20.98 19.76
N TRP A 439 -18.29 -21.58 20.94
CA TRP A 439 -17.19 -22.44 21.37
C TRP A 439 -17.12 -23.72 20.54
N GLY A 440 -15.91 -24.23 20.31
CA GLY A 440 -15.63 -25.30 19.35
C GLY A 440 -15.45 -24.82 17.92
N ASP A 441 -15.81 -23.58 17.60
CA ASP A 441 -15.40 -22.94 16.36
C ASP A 441 -13.92 -22.54 16.46
N GLY A 442 -13.13 -22.89 15.44
CA GLY A 442 -11.71 -22.57 15.41
C GLY A 442 -11.41 -21.22 14.76
N TYR A 443 -10.11 -20.92 14.63
CA TYR A 443 -9.59 -19.74 13.95
C TYR A 443 -10.26 -19.44 12.61
N ASN A 444 -10.56 -20.47 11.81
CA ASN A 444 -11.18 -20.30 10.49
C ASN A 444 -12.58 -19.67 10.51
N SER A 445 -13.29 -19.76 11.63
CA SER A 445 -14.60 -19.14 11.82
C SER A 445 -14.44 -17.76 12.46
N TRP A 446 -13.71 -17.67 13.58
CA TRP A 446 -13.62 -16.44 14.37
C TRP A 446 -12.84 -15.32 13.69
N LYS A 447 -11.89 -15.64 12.80
CA LYS A 447 -11.09 -14.62 12.08
C LYS A 447 -11.90 -13.63 11.26
N TRP A 448 -13.14 -13.99 10.89
CA TRP A 448 -14.04 -13.10 10.13
C TRP A 448 -14.76 -12.08 11.01
N GLU A 449 -14.72 -12.27 12.33
CA GLU A 449 -15.36 -11.41 13.30
C GLU A 449 -14.36 -10.49 14.01
N ILE A 450 -13.06 -10.54 13.66
CA ILE A 450 -12.05 -9.60 14.18
C ILE A 450 -12.46 -8.17 13.81
N GLY A 451 -12.40 -7.28 14.79
CA GLY A 451 -12.84 -5.89 14.69
C GLY A 451 -14.36 -5.70 14.82
N ASN A 452 -15.18 -6.75 14.77
CA ASN A 452 -16.63 -6.66 14.91
C ASN A 452 -17.08 -6.80 16.37
N ARG A 453 -18.29 -6.31 16.67
CA ARG A 453 -18.98 -6.64 17.92
C ARG A 453 -19.50 -8.06 17.88
N VAL A 454 -19.02 -8.89 18.80
CA VAL A 454 -19.40 -10.29 18.95
C VAL A 454 -20.08 -10.53 20.29
N SER A 455 -20.83 -11.63 20.39
CA SER A 455 -21.26 -12.18 21.68
C SER A 455 -20.82 -13.62 21.88
N ILE A 456 -20.45 -13.97 23.11
CA ILE A 456 -20.02 -15.32 23.50
C ILE A 456 -20.45 -15.65 24.92
N MET A 457 -20.92 -16.88 25.17
CA MET A 457 -21.40 -17.30 26.49
C MET A 457 -20.26 -17.88 27.32
N GLY A 458 -19.93 -17.35 28.49
CA GLY A 458 -18.84 -17.93 29.28
C GLY A 458 -18.73 -17.41 30.70
N ILE A 459 -17.70 -17.86 31.39
CA ILE A 459 -17.38 -17.49 32.77
C ILE A 459 -16.06 -16.72 32.77
N ALA A 460 -16.02 -15.56 33.41
CA ALA A 460 -14.77 -14.83 33.62
C ALA A 460 -13.87 -15.55 34.63
N VAL A 461 -12.62 -15.80 34.25
CA VAL A 461 -11.58 -16.43 35.06
C VAL A 461 -10.31 -15.57 34.99
N MET A 462 -9.61 -15.46 36.11
CA MET A 462 -8.32 -14.77 36.20
C MET A 462 -7.23 -15.82 36.42
N ASP A 463 -6.17 -15.75 35.64
CA ASP A 463 -5.01 -16.62 35.82
C ASP A 463 -4.04 -16.10 36.90
N ASP A 464 -3.06 -16.93 37.26
CA ASP A 464 -2.05 -16.60 38.27
C ASP A 464 -1.15 -15.41 37.90
N SER A 465 -1.12 -15.04 36.61
CA SER A 465 -0.38 -13.88 36.09
C SER A 465 -1.22 -12.59 36.04
N GLY A 466 -2.49 -12.66 36.45
CA GLY A 466 -3.42 -11.54 36.43
C GLY A 466 -4.12 -11.32 35.09
N GLY A 467 -3.92 -12.20 34.11
CA GLY A 467 -4.63 -12.19 32.83
C GLY A 467 -6.08 -12.62 33.02
N GLN A 468 -7.01 -11.93 32.34
CA GLN A 468 -8.43 -12.26 32.38
C GLN A 468 -8.86 -13.03 31.14
N TRP A 469 -9.76 -13.99 31.34
CA TRP A 469 -10.21 -14.92 30.32
C TRP A 469 -11.71 -15.15 30.44
N VAL A 470 -12.39 -15.32 29.31
CA VAL A 470 -13.71 -15.93 29.23
C VAL A 470 -13.50 -17.41 28.94
N GLU A 471 -13.95 -18.28 29.84
CA GLU A 471 -13.85 -19.74 29.68
C GLU A 471 -15.22 -20.35 29.42
N ARG A 472 -15.25 -21.37 28.55
CA ARG A 472 -16.45 -22.20 28.37
C ARG A 472 -16.60 -23.13 29.56
N SER A 473 -17.74 -23.04 30.24
CA SER A 473 -18.08 -23.89 31.38
C SER A 473 -17.88 -25.39 31.07
N GLY A 474 -17.03 -26.03 31.87
CA GLY A 474 -16.74 -27.47 31.75
C GLY A 474 -15.73 -27.86 30.66
N SER A 475 -14.95 -26.90 30.13
CA SER A 475 -13.87 -27.17 29.16
C SER A 475 -12.64 -26.28 29.42
N ASP A 476 -11.55 -26.54 28.70
CA ASP A 476 -10.33 -25.72 28.72
C ASP A 476 -10.32 -24.65 27.60
N GLU A 477 -11.42 -24.49 26.85
CA GLU A 477 -11.53 -23.45 25.82
C GLU A 477 -11.66 -22.08 26.48
N ARG A 478 -10.76 -21.17 26.11
CA ARG A 478 -10.68 -19.82 26.66
C ARG A 478 -10.45 -18.77 25.60
N LEU A 479 -11.03 -17.61 25.82
CA LEU A 479 -10.86 -16.39 25.04
C LEU A 479 -10.28 -15.33 25.97
N CYS A 480 -9.22 -14.64 25.57
CA CYS A 480 -8.65 -13.58 26.39
C CYS A 480 -9.67 -12.45 26.58
N LEU A 481 -9.68 -11.78 27.73
CA LEU A 481 -10.56 -10.66 28.00
C LEU A 481 -9.73 -9.39 28.24
N LEU A 482 -10.00 -8.37 27.43
CA LEU A 482 -9.41 -7.04 27.52
C LEU A 482 -10.47 -6.11 28.11
N GLY A 483 -10.14 -5.50 29.25
CA GLY A 483 -11.10 -4.77 30.05
C GLY A 483 -10.42 -4.04 31.21
N ASP A 484 -11.20 -3.34 32.03
CA ASP A 484 -10.69 -2.57 33.18
C ASP A 484 -10.46 -3.41 34.43
N GLY A 485 -10.80 -4.71 34.35
CA GLY A 485 -10.62 -5.69 35.38
C GLY A 485 -11.85 -5.89 36.28
N SER A 486 -12.91 -5.12 36.09
CA SER A 486 -14.17 -5.23 36.86
C SER A 486 -15.05 -6.42 36.46
N GLU A 487 -14.79 -7.07 35.33
CA GLU A 487 -15.60 -8.11 34.70
C GLU A 487 -15.76 -9.36 35.59
N THR A 488 -14.70 -9.74 36.29
CA THR A 488 -14.73 -10.87 37.23
C THR A 488 -15.72 -10.60 38.38
N SER A 489 -15.89 -9.34 38.79
CA SER A 489 -16.84 -8.96 39.85
C SER A 489 -18.30 -9.02 39.37
N GLN A 490 -18.54 -8.78 38.08
CA GLN A 490 -19.86 -8.91 37.46
C GLN A 490 -20.32 -10.38 37.45
N GLN A 491 -19.41 -11.32 37.14
CA GLN A 491 -19.69 -12.74 37.17
C GLN A 491 -19.97 -13.29 38.59
N ALA A 492 -19.24 -12.80 39.59
CA ALA A 492 -19.40 -13.21 40.99
C ALA A 492 -20.81 -12.91 41.55
N ALA A 493 -21.51 -11.92 40.97
CA ALA A 493 -22.89 -11.61 41.32
C ALA A 493 -23.92 -12.56 40.69
N VAL A 494 -23.59 -13.20 39.57
CA VAL A 494 -24.52 -14.02 38.76
C VAL A 494 -24.36 -15.52 39.02
N GLY A 495 -23.13 -16.02 39.23
CA GLY A 495 -22.85 -17.41 39.59
C GLY A 495 -23.08 -18.46 38.49
N GLU A 496 -23.44 -18.05 37.27
CA GLU A 496 -23.77 -18.87 36.09
C GLU A 496 -23.15 -18.23 34.84
N PRO A 497 -22.84 -18.99 33.77
CA PRO A 497 -22.30 -18.42 32.52
C PRO A 497 -23.18 -17.29 31.98
N ILE A 498 -22.57 -16.16 31.60
CA ILE A 498 -23.29 -15.00 31.03
C ILE A 498 -22.90 -14.76 29.58
N GLU A 499 -23.71 -13.98 28.87
CA GLU A 499 -23.39 -13.49 27.53
C GLU A 499 -22.44 -12.30 27.66
N TRP A 500 -21.21 -12.48 27.16
CA TRP A 500 -20.22 -11.43 27.02
C TRP A 500 -20.38 -10.79 25.66
N ILE A 501 -20.51 -9.46 25.63
CA ILE A 501 -20.56 -8.67 24.41
C ILE A 501 -19.36 -7.75 24.40
N GLY A 502 -18.57 -7.83 23.33
CA GLY A 502 -17.37 -7.02 23.18
C GLY A 502 -16.90 -7.01 21.73
N ARG A 503 -15.80 -6.31 21.46
CA ARG A 503 -15.15 -6.32 20.16
C ARG A 503 -14.09 -7.42 20.11
N LEU A 504 -14.12 -8.26 19.07
CA LEU A 504 -13.10 -9.30 18.93
C LEU A 504 -11.81 -8.69 18.40
N GLU A 505 -10.70 -8.93 19.07
CA GLU A 505 -9.37 -8.44 18.70
C GLU A 505 -8.38 -9.61 18.68
N THR A 506 -7.20 -9.39 18.08
CA THR A 506 -6.09 -10.34 18.16
C THR A 506 -4.94 -9.74 18.94
N THR A 507 -4.26 -10.56 19.73
CA THR A 507 -2.99 -10.19 20.36
C THR A 507 -1.96 -11.26 20.05
N GLU A 508 -0.71 -10.84 19.88
CA GLU A 508 0.40 -11.77 19.65
C GLU A 508 1.17 -12.01 20.94
N ASN A 509 1.50 -13.29 21.20
CA ASN A 509 2.52 -13.65 22.15
C ASN A 509 3.82 -13.95 21.41
N PHE A 510 4.72 -12.96 21.35
CA PHE A 510 6.03 -13.09 20.71
C PHE A 510 6.91 -14.18 21.31
N VAL A 511 6.69 -14.57 22.59
CA VAL A 511 7.50 -15.60 23.26
C VAL A 511 7.07 -17.00 22.80
N GLU A 512 5.79 -17.19 22.51
CA GLU A 512 5.21 -18.48 22.11
C GLU A 512 4.98 -18.58 20.60
N ASN A 513 5.12 -17.46 19.88
CA ASN A 513 4.79 -17.32 18.46
C ASN A 513 3.33 -17.72 18.18
N GLU A 514 2.42 -17.34 19.08
CA GLU A 514 1.00 -17.66 19.01
C GLU A 514 0.14 -16.40 18.96
N MET A 515 -0.78 -16.36 17.98
CA MET A 515 -1.87 -15.38 17.92
C MET A 515 -3.03 -15.88 18.78
N ARG A 516 -3.52 -15.04 19.69
CA ARG A 516 -4.70 -15.33 20.52
C ARG A 516 -5.82 -14.35 20.22
N PHE A 517 -7.04 -14.84 20.23
CA PHE A 517 -8.22 -13.98 20.21
C PHE A 517 -8.47 -13.40 21.60
N CYS A 518 -8.85 -12.13 21.63
CA CYS A 518 -9.24 -11.42 22.82
C CYS A 518 -10.60 -10.74 22.60
N LEU A 519 -11.40 -10.63 23.66
CA LEU A 519 -12.64 -9.87 23.67
C LEU A 519 -12.41 -8.58 24.43
N ASN A 520 -12.50 -7.45 23.73
CA ASN A 520 -12.46 -6.12 24.32
C ASN A 520 -13.87 -5.72 24.77
N VAL A 521 -14.11 -5.80 26.07
CA VAL A 521 -15.41 -5.53 26.69
C VAL A 521 -15.42 -4.06 27.11
N LEU A 522 -16.33 -3.27 26.53
CA LEU A 522 -16.47 -1.83 26.77
C LEU A 522 -17.28 -1.51 28.04
#